data_AF-A0A1F9VIK5-F1
#
_entry.id   AF-A0A1F9VIK5-F1
#
_cell.length_a   1.000
_cell.length_b   1.000
_cell.length_c   1.000
_cell.angle_alpha   90.00
_cell.angle_beta   90.00
_cell.angle_gamma   90.00
#
_symmetry.space_group_name_H-M   'P 1'
#
loop_
_entity.id
_entity.type
_entity.pdbx_description
1 polymer ?
#
loop_
_entity_poly.entity_id
_entity_poly.type
_entity_poly.pdbx_seq_one_letter_code
_entity_poly.pdbx_strand_id
1 'polypeptide(L)'
;MNKKNIVLWYLFAASLFVLQGLYAEDWLAKYDNIGEKSIEELRLLKNEIYARHGKMFDNSDLNQYFSSQVWYKPDKNFSDSRLSGREKDIIVNIVTLEDKQEQSQSASRIRVLEDKVSELEKQLYGLEIHQAEIEKPNREKDDRRKRLKENYKPTQTSVIIWVDKDNTIHMGDIKNDTGSNAMLVIIYNGNTVYESGGVAKSFKYKNDKKGVYTVYLEQFIDGGYKVISNVVSYKIK
;
A
#
# COMPACT_ATOMS: atom_id res chain seq x y z
N MET A 1 18.31 -63.67 3.19
CA MET A 1 18.73 -62.32 2.77
C MET A 1 20.21 -62.15 3.08
N ASN A 2 21.05 -61.96 2.06
CA ASN A 2 22.51 -62.04 2.19
C ASN A 2 23.07 -60.72 2.73
N LYS A 3 23.79 -60.73 3.87
CA LYS A 3 24.30 -59.51 4.54
C LYS A 3 25.20 -58.66 3.63
N LYS A 4 25.81 -59.27 2.60
CA LYS A 4 26.62 -58.58 1.58
C LYS A 4 25.81 -57.66 0.66
N ASN A 5 24.52 -57.92 0.47
CA ASN A 5 23.66 -57.12 -0.41
C ASN A 5 23.10 -55.87 0.29
N ILE A 6 23.04 -55.87 1.62
CA ILE A 6 22.52 -54.74 2.43
C ILE A 6 23.57 -53.62 2.48
N VAL A 7 24.85 -53.96 2.62
CA VAL A 7 25.95 -52.97 2.61
C VAL A 7 26.08 -52.30 1.25
N LEU A 8 25.90 -53.05 0.16
CA LEU A 8 25.92 -52.51 -1.20
C LEU A 8 24.74 -51.55 -1.45
N TRP A 9 23.54 -51.87 -0.93
CA TRP A 9 22.38 -50.98 -0.96
C TRP A 9 22.58 -49.70 -0.16
N TYR A 10 23.22 -49.79 1.02
CA TYR A 10 23.55 -48.61 1.83
C TYR A 10 24.60 -47.72 1.16
N LEU A 11 25.60 -48.29 0.49
CA LEU A 11 26.59 -47.52 -0.26
C LEU A 11 25.97 -46.87 -1.51
N PHE A 12 25.01 -47.53 -2.17
CA PHE A 12 24.26 -46.93 -3.29
C PHE A 12 23.31 -45.82 -2.83
N ALA A 13 22.59 -46.00 -1.72
CA ALA A 13 21.68 -45.00 -1.15
C ALA A 13 22.43 -43.79 -0.55
N ALA A 14 23.56 -44.03 0.13
CA ALA A 14 24.43 -42.97 0.62
C ALA A 14 25.11 -42.21 -0.54
N SER A 15 25.50 -42.91 -1.61
CA SER A 15 25.97 -42.27 -2.84
C SER A 15 24.87 -41.46 -3.52
N LEU A 16 23.61 -41.91 -3.53
CA LEU A 16 22.49 -41.16 -4.10
C LEU A 16 22.15 -39.91 -3.27
N PHE A 17 22.29 -39.98 -1.94
CA PHE A 17 22.13 -38.85 -1.02
C PHE A 17 23.29 -37.84 -1.12
N VAL A 18 24.52 -38.33 -1.33
CA VAL A 18 25.69 -37.49 -1.62
C VAL A 18 25.59 -36.87 -3.02
N LEU A 19 25.08 -37.58 -4.03
CA LEU A 19 24.80 -37.01 -5.36
C LEU A 19 23.67 -35.97 -5.31
N GLN A 20 22.60 -36.16 -4.53
CA GLN A 20 21.59 -35.11 -4.31
C GLN A 20 22.17 -33.85 -3.64
N GLY A 21 23.23 -33.99 -2.84
CA GLY A 21 23.98 -32.85 -2.30
C GLY A 21 24.98 -32.20 -3.26
N LEU A 22 25.43 -32.94 -4.30
CA LEU A 22 26.34 -32.46 -5.36
C LEU A 22 25.60 -31.84 -6.54
N TYR A 23 24.32 -32.17 -6.75
CA TYR A 23 23.35 -31.39 -7.52
C TYR A 23 22.59 -30.47 -6.59
N ALA A 24 23.29 -29.55 -5.92
CA ALA A 24 22.63 -28.31 -5.53
C ALA A 24 22.28 -27.59 -6.83
N GLU A 25 21.13 -27.94 -7.43
CA GLU A 25 20.39 -27.08 -8.36
C GLU A 25 20.60 -25.64 -7.87
N ASP A 26 21.05 -24.72 -8.74
CA ASP A 26 21.18 -23.31 -8.37
C ASP A 26 19.86 -22.91 -7.71
N TRP A 27 19.82 -22.84 -6.38
CA TRP A 27 18.55 -22.66 -5.67
C TRP A 27 17.98 -21.26 -5.96
N LEU A 28 18.81 -20.41 -6.58
CA LEU A 28 18.43 -19.13 -7.15
C LEU A 28 17.61 -19.26 -8.44
N ALA A 29 17.57 -20.41 -9.12
CA ALA A 29 16.71 -20.67 -10.28
C ALA A 29 15.21 -20.54 -9.93
N LYS A 30 14.86 -20.74 -8.66
CA LYS A 30 13.51 -20.47 -8.12
C LYS A 30 13.06 -19.01 -8.36
N TYR A 31 14.01 -18.10 -8.53
CA TYR A 31 13.76 -16.66 -8.62
C TYR A 31 13.69 -16.15 -10.07
N ASP A 32 13.92 -17.00 -11.07
CA ASP A 32 13.92 -16.59 -12.49
C ASP A 32 12.52 -16.16 -12.97
N ASN A 33 11.45 -16.69 -12.37
CA ASN A 33 10.05 -16.43 -12.78
C ASN A 33 9.16 -16.05 -11.59
N ILE A 34 9.45 -14.89 -10.98
CA ILE A 34 8.71 -14.39 -9.79
C ILE A 34 7.66 -13.32 -10.11
N GLY A 35 7.48 -12.94 -11.37
CA GLY A 35 6.64 -11.80 -11.78
C GLY A 35 5.15 -11.91 -11.41
N GLU A 36 4.62 -13.13 -11.30
CA GLU A 36 3.19 -13.40 -11.02
C GLU A 36 2.94 -13.83 -9.56
N LYS A 37 3.97 -13.84 -8.72
CA LYS A 37 3.85 -14.19 -7.29
C LYS A 37 3.04 -13.13 -6.55
N SER A 38 2.25 -13.56 -5.57
CA SER A 38 1.59 -12.66 -4.62
C SER A 38 2.59 -11.91 -3.74
N ILE A 39 2.18 -10.79 -3.13
CA ILE A 39 3.02 -10.01 -2.20
C ILE A 39 3.51 -10.90 -1.05
N GLU A 40 2.66 -11.78 -0.54
CA GLU A 40 2.98 -12.72 0.54
C GLU A 40 4.03 -13.75 0.10
N GLU A 41 3.91 -14.30 -1.11
CA GLU A 41 4.92 -15.21 -1.66
C GLU A 41 6.25 -14.49 -1.93
N LEU A 42 6.23 -13.29 -2.49
CA LEU A 42 7.41 -12.45 -2.70
C LEU A 42 8.11 -12.17 -1.36
N ARG A 43 7.34 -11.85 -0.31
CA ARG A 43 7.85 -11.66 1.04
C ARG A 43 8.53 -12.93 1.56
N LEU A 44 7.94 -14.11 1.37
CA LEU A 44 8.55 -15.38 1.78
C LEU A 44 9.83 -15.67 0.98
N LEU A 45 9.82 -15.46 -0.34
CA LEU A 45 10.98 -15.65 -1.22
C LEU A 45 12.15 -14.76 -0.80
N LYS A 46 11.91 -13.46 -0.58
CA LYS A 46 12.93 -12.52 -0.12
C LYS A 46 13.52 -12.96 1.21
N ASN A 47 12.69 -13.36 2.16
CA ASN A 47 13.15 -13.79 3.48
C ASN A 47 13.80 -15.17 3.47
N GLU A 48 13.49 -16.04 2.50
CA GLU A 48 14.17 -17.32 2.32
C GLU A 48 15.66 -17.10 2.04
N ILE A 49 16.02 -16.11 1.20
CA ILE A 49 17.42 -15.78 0.93
C ILE A 49 18.15 -15.45 2.23
N TYR A 50 17.59 -14.56 3.05
CA TYR A 50 18.17 -14.24 4.33
C TYR A 50 18.22 -15.44 5.30
N ALA A 51 17.18 -16.28 5.30
CA ALA A 51 17.09 -17.46 6.15
C ALA A 51 18.16 -18.51 5.82
N ARG A 52 18.49 -18.68 4.52
CA ARG A 52 19.58 -19.57 4.06
C ARG A 52 20.94 -19.18 4.66
N HIS A 53 21.12 -17.89 4.97
CA HIS A 53 22.31 -17.34 5.64
C HIS A 53 22.21 -17.25 7.16
N GLY A 54 21.10 -17.74 7.74
CA GLY A 54 20.89 -17.81 9.18
C GLY A 54 20.29 -16.56 9.81
N LYS A 55 19.70 -15.64 9.03
CA LYS A 55 18.99 -14.48 9.60
C LYS A 55 17.90 -14.94 10.56
N MET A 56 17.90 -14.37 11.76
CA MET A 56 16.82 -14.52 12.74
C MET A 56 15.72 -13.48 12.47
N PHE A 57 14.46 -13.85 12.69
CA PHE A 57 13.31 -12.98 12.41
C PHE A 57 12.57 -12.61 13.70
N ASP A 58 12.35 -11.32 13.93
CA ASP A 58 11.53 -10.83 15.04
C ASP A 58 10.03 -10.96 14.76
N ASN A 59 9.65 -11.01 13.48
CA ASN A 59 8.26 -11.23 13.08
C ASN A 59 7.87 -12.70 13.36
N SER A 60 6.80 -12.89 14.14
CA SER A 60 6.30 -14.19 14.58
C SER A 60 6.07 -15.16 13.42
N ASP A 61 5.44 -14.68 12.34
CA ASP A 61 4.99 -15.52 11.24
C ASP A 61 6.18 -16.02 10.42
N LEU A 62 7.14 -15.13 10.14
CA LEU A 62 8.39 -15.50 9.47
C LEU A 62 9.23 -16.43 10.35
N ASN A 63 9.33 -16.14 11.64
CA ASN A 63 10.09 -16.98 12.56
C ASN A 63 9.50 -18.39 12.65
N GLN A 64 8.18 -18.50 12.80
CA GLN A 64 7.47 -19.79 12.83
C GLN A 64 7.63 -20.54 11.50
N TYR A 65 7.44 -19.84 10.38
CA TYR A 65 7.58 -20.43 9.05
C TYR A 65 8.99 -20.99 8.83
N PHE A 66 10.05 -20.20 9.05
CA PHE A 66 11.43 -20.65 8.83
C PHE A 66 11.92 -21.64 9.89
N SER A 67 11.50 -21.50 11.16
CA SER A 67 11.84 -22.48 12.21
C SER A 67 11.28 -23.88 11.93
N SER A 68 10.21 -23.98 11.13
CA SER A 68 9.68 -25.28 10.68
C SER A 68 10.47 -25.91 9.54
N GLN A 69 11.41 -25.18 8.91
CA GLN A 69 12.19 -25.67 7.78
C GLN A 69 13.43 -26.43 8.26
N VAL A 70 13.56 -27.69 7.84
CA VAL A 70 14.69 -28.56 8.23
C VAL A 70 16.07 -28.03 7.85
N TRP A 71 16.15 -27.18 6.83
CA TRP A 71 17.40 -26.58 6.34
C TRP A 71 17.76 -25.26 7.05
N TYR A 72 16.83 -24.65 7.80
CA TYR A 72 17.05 -23.36 8.44
C TYR A 72 17.90 -23.50 9.70
N LYS A 73 18.97 -22.71 9.76
CA LYS A 73 19.91 -22.70 10.89
C LYS A 73 20.14 -21.26 11.33
N PRO A 74 19.45 -20.77 12.38
CA PRO A 74 19.63 -19.41 12.85
C PRO A 74 21.06 -19.17 13.33
N ASP A 75 21.67 -18.06 12.91
CA ASP A 75 23.01 -17.62 13.27
C ASP A 75 22.93 -16.21 13.87
N LYS A 76 23.31 -16.09 15.15
CA LYS A 76 23.35 -14.81 15.87
C LYS A 76 24.36 -13.83 15.26
N ASN A 77 25.33 -14.33 14.49
CA ASN A 77 26.36 -13.53 13.83
C ASN A 77 26.03 -13.22 12.36
N PHE A 78 24.78 -13.45 11.92
CA PHE A 78 24.33 -13.10 10.58
C PHE A 78 24.63 -11.62 10.26
N SER A 79 25.05 -11.37 9.02
CA SER A 79 25.28 -10.03 8.47
C SER A 79 24.94 -10.04 6.99
N ASP A 80 24.32 -8.96 6.50
CA ASP A 80 23.99 -8.77 5.08
C ASP A 80 25.22 -8.80 4.16
N SER A 81 26.42 -8.61 4.72
CA SER A 81 27.69 -8.74 3.99
C SER A 81 27.96 -10.16 3.49
N ARG A 82 27.29 -11.18 4.05
CA ARG A 82 27.42 -12.59 3.63
C ARG A 82 26.65 -12.92 2.34
N LEU A 83 25.72 -12.04 1.93
CA LEU A 83 24.98 -12.19 0.69
C LEU A 83 25.87 -11.89 -0.51
N SER A 84 25.82 -12.78 -1.50
CA SER A 84 26.44 -12.59 -2.81
C SER A 84 25.78 -11.44 -3.58
N GLY A 85 26.48 -10.95 -4.63
CA GLY A 85 25.92 -9.93 -5.52
C GLY A 85 24.61 -10.37 -6.16
N ARG A 86 24.57 -11.60 -6.69
CA ARG A 86 23.37 -12.18 -7.33
C ARG A 86 22.17 -12.26 -6.39
N GLU A 87 22.37 -12.63 -5.13
CA GLU A 87 21.29 -12.65 -4.13
C GLU A 87 20.76 -11.26 -3.84
N LYS A 88 21.64 -10.25 -3.75
CA LYS A 88 21.22 -8.84 -3.57
C LYS A 88 20.40 -8.35 -4.76
N ASP A 89 20.82 -8.68 -5.99
CA ASP A 89 20.08 -8.32 -7.20
C ASP A 89 18.68 -8.94 -7.21
N ILE A 90 18.56 -10.21 -6.80
CA ILE A 90 17.27 -10.89 -6.66
C ILE A 90 16.40 -10.20 -5.59
N ILE A 91 16.96 -9.87 -4.42
CA ILE A 91 16.23 -9.15 -3.36
C ILE A 91 15.70 -7.82 -3.89
N VAL A 92 16.53 -7.05 -4.61
CA VAL A 92 16.12 -5.77 -5.21
C VAL A 92 14.98 -5.96 -6.20
N ASN A 93 15.05 -7.00 -7.05
CA ASN A 93 13.97 -7.32 -7.99
C ASN A 93 12.66 -7.66 -7.25
N ILE A 94 12.73 -8.50 -6.21
CA ILE A 94 11.55 -8.84 -5.38
C ILE A 94 10.94 -7.59 -4.75
N VAL A 95 11.75 -6.74 -4.13
CA VAL A 95 11.26 -5.48 -3.51
C VAL A 95 10.59 -4.59 -4.55
N THR A 96 11.16 -4.49 -5.74
CA THR A 96 10.56 -3.71 -6.83
C THR A 96 9.21 -4.26 -7.27
N LEU A 97 9.04 -5.58 -7.27
CA LEU A 97 7.76 -6.23 -7.58
C LEU A 97 6.73 -6.03 -6.46
N GLU A 98 7.14 -6.17 -5.19
CA GLU A 98 6.30 -5.88 -4.02
C GLU A 98 5.75 -4.45 -4.10
N ASP A 99 6.61 -3.46 -4.34
CA ASP A 99 6.22 -2.05 -4.43
C ASP A 99 5.24 -1.80 -5.59
N LYS A 100 5.49 -2.37 -6.77
CA LYS A 100 4.58 -2.25 -7.93
C LYS A 100 3.20 -2.85 -7.67
N GLN A 101 3.16 -3.99 -6.98
CA GLN A 101 1.90 -4.66 -6.63
C GLN A 101 1.15 -3.89 -5.54
N GLU A 102 1.83 -3.45 -4.49
CA GLU A 102 1.24 -2.61 -3.44
C GLU A 102 0.62 -1.33 -4.03
N GLN A 103 1.33 -0.66 -4.94
CA GLN A 103 0.83 0.54 -5.64
C GLN A 103 -0.41 0.23 -6.49
N SER A 104 -0.38 -0.87 -7.25
CA SER A 104 -1.51 -1.28 -8.11
C SER A 104 -2.76 -1.66 -7.30
N GLN A 105 -2.58 -2.38 -6.19
CA GLN A 105 -3.66 -2.73 -5.27
C GLN A 105 -4.24 -1.49 -4.59
N SER A 106 -3.37 -0.55 -4.17
CA SER A 106 -3.78 0.71 -3.54
C SER A 106 -4.59 1.56 -4.52
N ALA A 107 -4.09 1.76 -5.75
CA ALA A 107 -4.80 2.50 -6.80
C ALA A 107 -6.19 1.90 -7.11
N SER A 108 -6.28 0.57 -7.16
CA SER A 108 -7.56 -0.13 -7.40
C SER A 108 -8.55 0.09 -6.25
N ARG A 109 -8.07 0.03 -5.00
CA ARG A 109 -8.91 0.29 -3.80
C ARG A 109 -9.40 1.73 -3.77
N ILE A 110 -8.54 2.69 -4.11
CA ILE A 110 -8.88 4.11 -4.17
C ILE A 110 -10.01 4.35 -5.17
N ARG A 111 -9.90 3.80 -6.39
CA ARG A 111 -10.94 3.92 -7.40
C ARG A 111 -12.30 3.39 -6.93
N VAL A 112 -12.31 2.23 -6.26
CA VAL A 112 -13.54 1.66 -5.69
C VAL A 112 -14.13 2.56 -4.59
N LEU A 113 -13.30 3.22 -3.79
CA LEU A 113 -13.76 4.17 -2.78
C LEU A 113 -14.32 5.44 -3.42
N GLU A 114 -13.67 5.98 -4.45
CA GLU A 114 -14.17 7.13 -5.22
C GLU A 114 -15.57 6.86 -5.78
N ASP A 115 -15.78 5.68 -6.40
CA ASP A 115 -17.09 5.29 -6.93
C ASP A 115 -18.16 5.18 -5.84
N LYS A 116 -17.80 4.61 -4.67
CA LYS A 116 -18.72 4.49 -3.52
C LYS A 116 -19.09 5.84 -2.94
N VAL A 117 -18.13 6.74 -2.80
CA VAL A 117 -18.37 8.10 -2.31
C VAL A 117 -19.32 8.83 -3.24
N SER A 118 -19.11 8.75 -4.56
CA SER A 118 -20.01 9.37 -5.53
C SER A 118 -21.44 8.85 -5.44
N GLU A 119 -21.62 7.55 -5.16
CA GLU A 119 -22.96 6.97 -4.98
C GLU A 119 -23.63 7.46 -3.70
N LEU A 120 -22.89 7.53 -2.58
CA LEU A 120 -23.40 8.06 -1.32
C LEU A 120 -23.82 9.53 -1.42
N GLU A 121 -23.06 10.34 -2.15
CA GLU A 121 -23.39 11.76 -2.41
C GLU A 121 -24.75 11.89 -3.13
N LYS A 122 -25.02 11.04 -4.15
CA LYS A 122 -26.31 11.02 -4.84
C LYS A 122 -27.46 10.60 -3.91
N GLN A 123 -27.22 9.62 -3.05
CA GLN A 123 -28.22 9.14 -2.09
C GLN A 123 -28.56 10.22 -1.06
N LEU A 124 -27.54 10.89 -0.51
CA LEU A 124 -27.71 12.00 0.42
C LEU A 124 -28.56 13.10 -0.22
N TYR A 125 -28.27 13.46 -1.46
CA TYR A 125 -29.08 14.45 -2.19
C TYR A 125 -30.54 14.05 -2.33
N GLY A 126 -30.81 12.78 -2.66
CA GLY A 126 -32.17 12.26 -2.74
C GLY A 126 -32.92 12.41 -1.41
N LEU A 127 -32.23 12.17 -0.29
CA LEU A 127 -32.80 12.35 1.06
C LEU A 127 -33.06 13.82 1.39
N GLU A 128 -32.15 14.74 1.03
CA GLU A 128 -32.32 16.18 1.25
C GLU A 128 -33.53 16.74 0.49
N ILE A 129 -33.74 16.30 -0.76
CA ILE A 129 -34.96 16.63 -1.51
C ILE A 129 -36.20 16.10 -0.79
N HIS A 130 -36.18 14.84 -0.37
CA HIS A 130 -37.34 14.22 0.27
C HIS A 130 -37.71 14.89 1.60
N GLN A 131 -36.72 15.24 2.43
CA GLN A 131 -36.94 16.02 3.65
C GLN A 131 -37.56 17.39 3.34
N ALA A 132 -37.06 18.09 2.31
CA ALA A 132 -37.62 19.37 1.89
C ALA A 132 -39.08 19.27 1.41
N GLU A 133 -39.50 18.12 0.86
CA GLU A 133 -40.88 17.86 0.45
C GLU A 133 -41.83 17.61 1.63
N ILE A 134 -41.34 17.12 2.76
CA ILE A 134 -42.14 16.80 3.96
C ILE A 134 -42.42 18.07 4.81
N GLU A 135 -41.51 19.04 4.84
CA GLU A 135 -41.51 20.11 5.86
C GLU A 135 -42.50 21.30 5.69
N LYS A 136 -43.11 21.59 4.52
CA LYS A 136 -43.91 22.85 4.33
C LYS A 136 -45.06 22.81 3.28
N PRO A 137 -46.05 23.75 3.22
CA PRO A 137 -47.16 23.73 2.24
C PRO A 137 -46.83 24.23 0.80
N ASN A 138 -47.69 23.87 -0.16
CA ASN A 138 -47.46 23.71 -1.61
C ASN A 138 -46.73 24.80 -2.46
N ARG A 139 -46.70 26.10 -2.14
CA ARG A 139 -46.02 27.12 -3.00
C ARG A 139 -44.55 27.34 -2.66
N GLU A 140 -44.14 27.08 -1.42
CA GLU A 140 -42.75 27.22 -0.96
C GLU A 140 -41.91 25.97 -1.31
N LYS A 141 -42.59 24.83 -1.59
CA LYS A 141 -41.97 23.56 -1.99
C LYS A 141 -41.28 23.65 -3.35
N ASP A 142 -41.94 24.21 -4.36
CA ASP A 142 -41.42 24.27 -5.71
C ASP A 142 -40.22 25.22 -5.82
N ASP A 143 -40.27 26.36 -5.13
CA ASP A 143 -39.15 27.31 -5.07
C ASP A 143 -37.96 26.74 -4.31
N ARG A 144 -38.18 26.03 -3.19
CA ARG A 144 -37.09 25.36 -2.47
C ARG A 144 -36.51 24.20 -3.27
N ARG A 145 -37.34 23.40 -3.94
CA ARG A 145 -36.90 22.30 -4.83
C ARG A 145 -36.13 22.84 -6.03
N LYS A 146 -36.57 23.95 -6.62
CA LYS A 146 -35.87 24.63 -7.70
C LYS A 146 -34.53 25.18 -7.22
N ARG A 147 -34.50 25.85 -6.06
CA ARG A 147 -33.24 26.31 -5.42
C ARG A 147 -32.31 25.17 -5.05
N LEU A 148 -32.82 24.06 -4.54
CA LEU A 148 -32.02 22.87 -4.23
C LEU A 148 -31.49 22.24 -5.51
N LYS A 149 -32.26 22.17 -6.59
CA LYS A 149 -31.77 21.68 -7.90
C LYS A 149 -30.78 22.63 -8.57
N GLU A 150 -30.97 23.95 -8.42
CA GLU A 150 -30.08 24.98 -8.96
C GLU A 150 -28.79 25.13 -8.13
N ASN A 151 -28.88 24.94 -6.80
CA ASN A 151 -27.74 24.99 -5.88
C ASN A 151 -27.13 23.63 -5.59
N TYR A 152 -27.74 22.53 -6.03
CA TYR A 152 -27.14 21.20 -5.98
C TYR A 152 -26.00 21.16 -6.98
N LYS A 153 -24.86 21.61 -6.49
CA LYS A 153 -23.59 21.07 -6.89
C LYS A 153 -23.40 19.89 -5.96
N PRO A 154 -23.44 18.62 -6.43
CA PRO A 154 -22.96 17.51 -5.59
C PRO A 154 -21.66 18.01 -5.01
N THR A 155 -21.46 17.97 -3.68
CA THR A 155 -20.20 18.40 -3.05
C THR A 155 -19.08 17.84 -3.89
N GLN A 156 -18.46 18.72 -4.67
CA GLN A 156 -17.88 18.25 -5.90
C GLN A 156 -16.53 17.70 -5.53
N THR A 157 -16.50 16.37 -5.43
CA THR A 157 -15.31 15.56 -5.25
C THR A 157 -14.76 15.58 -3.83
N SER A 158 -15.06 14.54 -3.06
CA SER A 158 -14.11 14.08 -2.07
C SER A 158 -12.84 13.65 -2.81
N VAL A 159 -11.80 14.47 -2.84
CA VAL A 159 -10.52 14.08 -3.42
C VAL A 159 -9.90 13.04 -2.50
N ILE A 160 -9.61 11.86 -3.02
CA ILE A 160 -8.89 10.85 -2.24
C ILE A 160 -7.40 11.16 -2.26
N ILE A 161 -6.83 11.28 -1.07
CA ILE A 161 -5.40 11.43 -0.82
C ILE A 161 -4.90 10.17 -0.16
N TRP A 162 -3.70 9.74 -0.58
CA TRP A 162 -2.92 8.73 0.11
C TRP A 162 -1.46 9.16 0.19
N VAL A 163 -0.74 8.61 1.17
CA VAL A 163 0.67 8.92 1.39
C VAL A 163 1.46 7.62 1.39
N ASP A 164 2.46 7.55 0.53
CA ASP A 164 3.36 6.41 0.42
C ASP A 164 4.39 6.40 1.56
N LYS A 165 5.07 5.25 1.74
CA LYS A 165 6.12 5.06 2.76
C LYS A 165 7.28 6.06 2.63
N ASP A 166 7.51 6.60 1.43
CA ASP A 166 8.57 7.57 1.14
C ASP A 166 8.11 9.05 1.26
N ASN A 167 6.95 9.27 1.88
CA ASN A 167 6.28 10.57 2.05
C ASN A 167 5.84 11.22 0.73
N THR A 168 5.68 10.44 -0.34
CA THR A 168 4.99 10.91 -1.54
C THR A 168 3.49 10.96 -1.28
N ILE A 169 2.93 12.16 -1.32
CA ILE A 169 1.50 12.41 -1.24
C ILE A 169 0.94 12.30 -2.65
N HIS A 170 -0.09 11.48 -2.82
CA HIS A 170 -0.83 11.35 -4.07
C HIS A 170 -2.22 11.90 -3.89
N MET A 171 -2.71 12.61 -4.90
CA MET A 171 -4.01 13.26 -4.89
C MET A 171 -4.79 12.77 -6.09
N GLY A 172 -6.03 12.31 -5.83
CA GLY A 172 -6.99 11.95 -6.85
C GLY A 172 -7.34 13.12 -7.76
N ASP A 173 -8.11 12.84 -8.81
CA ASP A 173 -8.49 13.88 -9.76
C ASP A 173 -9.36 14.94 -9.07
N ILE A 174 -8.87 16.17 -9.08
CA ILE A 174 -9.62 17.33 -8.58
C ILE A 174 -10.50 17.83 -9.73
N LYS A 175 -11.80 17.61 -9.64
CA LYS A 175 -12.75 18.25 -10.57
C LYS A 175 -12.97 19.67 -10.06
N ASN A 176 -12.39 20.65 -10.75
CA ASN A 176 -12.53 22.07 -10.43
C ASN A 176 -13.70 22.67 -11.20
N ASP A 177 -14.76 23.00 -10.49
CA ASP A 177 -16.07 23.46 -10.98
C ASP A 177 -16.47 24.78 -10.32
N THR A 178 -15.69 25.18 -9.32
CA THR A 178 -15.75 26.44 -8.58
C THR A 178 -14.81 27.50 -9.16
N GLY A 179 -13.84 27.11 -10.00
CA GLY A 179 -12.83 28.00 -10.57
C GLY A 179 -11.71 28.42 -9.61
N SER A 180 -11.79 28.05 -8.32
CA SER A 180 -10.71 28.24 -7.36
C SER A 180 -9.76 27.03 -7.36
N ASN A 181 -8.47 27.24 -7.13
CA ASN A 181 -7.52 26.13 -7.03
C ASN A 181 -7.61 25.47 -5.65
N ALA A 182 -7.54 24.14 -5.61
CA ALA A 182 -7.27 23.42 -4.38
C ALA A 182 -5.89 23.83 -3.82
N MET A 183 -5.77 23.78 -2.50
CA MET A 183 -4.56 24.05 -1.75
C MET A 183 -4.18 22.82 -0.94
N LEU A 184 -2.93 22.37 -1.10
CA LEU A 184 -2.36 21.30 -0.29
C LEU A 184 -1.90 21.85 1.04
N VAL A 185 -2.44 21.31 2.14
CA VAL A 185 -2.06 21.68 3.50
C VAL A 185 -1.36 20.50 4.16
N ILE A 186 -0.20 20.76 4.77
CA ILE A 186 0.52 19.79 5.61
C ILE A 186 0.74 20.39 6.99
N ILE A 187 0.30 19.65 8.01
CA ILE A 187 0.45 19.98 9.42
C ILE A 187 1.48 19.03 10.04
N TYR A 188 2.43 19.57 10.79
CA TYR A 188 3.39 18.82 11.60
C TYR A 188 3.19 19.14 13.08
N ASN A 189 2.88 18.12 13.88
CA ASN A 189 2.60 18.24 15.32
C ASN A 189 1.64 19.41 15.66
N GLY A 190 0.58 19.57 14.86
CA GLY A 190 -0.45 20.59 15.05
C GLY A 190 -0.15 21.96 14.42
N ASN A 191 1.02 22.18 13.83
CA ASN A 191 1.36 23.43 13.16
C ASN A 191 1.39 23.25 11.64
N THR A 192 0.74 24.15 10.89
CA THR A 192 0.87 24.18 9.42
C THR A 192 2.32 24.45 9.04
N VAL A 193 2.90 23.54 8.26
CA VAL A 193 4.30 23.60 7.80
C VAL A 193 4.43 23.68 6.29
N TYR A 194 3.34 23.49 5.56
CA TYR A 194 3.29 23.64 4.11
C TYR A 194 1.88 24.00 3.67
N GLU A 195 1.79 24.95 2.76
CA GLU A 195 0.55 25.36 2.10
C GLU A 195 0.90 25.80 0.68
N SER A 196 0.24 25.22 -0.34
CA SER A 196 0.50 25.58 -1.73
C SER A 196 -0.74 25.40 -2.60
N GLY A 197 -1.08 26.42 -3.39
CA GLY A 197 -2.12 26.36 -4.41
C GLY A 197 -1.59 25.83 -5.74
N GLY A 198 -2.46 25.16 -6.50
CA GLY A 198 -2.07 24.55 -7.78
C GLY A 198 -1.43 23.18 -7.56
N VAL A 199 -2.28 22.19 -7.32
CA VAL A 199 -1.85 20.88 -6.83
C VAL A 199 -1.58 19.93 -8.01
N ALA A 200 -0.37 19.35 -8.05
CA ALA A 200 -0.04 18.27 -8.99
C ALA A 200 -0.67 16.94 -8.52
N LYS A 201 -0.79 15.94 -9.41
CA LYS A 201 -1.30 14.59 -9.06
C LYS A 201 -0.50 13.92 -7.93
N SER A 202 0.76 14.27 -7.76
CA SER A 202 1.63 13.77 -6.70
C SER A 202 2.59 14.86 -6.21
N PHE A 203 2.91 14.84 -4.92
CA PHE A 203 3.85 15.76 -4.27
C PHE A 203 4.72 15.03 -3.26
N LYS A 204 6.05 15.03 -3.48
CA LYS A 204 7.01 14.44 -2.54
C LYS A 204 7.41 15.44 -1.46
N TYR A 205 6.92 15.24 -0.24
CA TYR A 205 7.28 16.10 0.88
C TYR A 205 8.60 15.63 1.51
N LYS A 206 9.68 16.37 1.25
CA LYS A 206 11.06 15.98 1.63
C LYS A 206 11.40 16.13 3.12
N ASN A 207 10.43 16.45 3.98
CA ASN A 207 10.67 16.60 5.41
C ASN A 207 10.55 15.24 6.10
N ASP A 208 11.58 14.84 6.81
CA ASP A 208 11.73 13.53 7.46
C ASP A 208 11.78 13.62 8.99
N LYS A 209 11.44 14.78 9.56
CA LYS A 209 11.41 14.97 11.01
C LYS A 209 10.45 13.98 11.67
N LYS A 210 10.93 13.34 12.74
CA LYS A 210 10.13 12.40 13.53
C LYS A 210 8.94 13.13 14.17
N GLY A 211 7.73 12.63 13.93
CA GLY A 211 6.52 13.26 14.43
C GLY A 211 5.28 12.80 13.68
N VAL A 212 4.16 13.48 13.95
CA VAL A 212 2.88 13.22 13.30
C VAL A 212 2.65 14.28 12.24
N TYR A 213 2.34 13.81 11.04
CA TYR A 213 1.95 14.63 9.90
C TYR A 213 0.48 14.41 9.59
N THR A 214 -0.23 15.50 9.29
CA THR A 214 -1.60 15.47 8.80
C THR A 214 -1.66 16.21 7.47
N VAL A 215 -2.32 15.61 6.48
CA VAL A 215 -2.38 16.11 5.11
C VAL A 215 -3.83 16.13 4.63
N TYR A 216 -4.22 17.22 3.98
CA TYR A 216 -5.51 17.37 3.32
C TYR A 216 -5.45 18.42 2.21
N LEU A 217 -6.47 18.43 1.35
CA LEU A 217 -6.74 19.50 0.41
C LEU A 217 -7.89 20.37 0.92
N GLU A 218 -7.75 21.67 0.75
CA GLU A 218 -8.83 22.64 0.97
C GLU A 218 -9.03 23.54 -0.24
N GLN A 219 -10.21 24.12 -0.36
CA GLN A 219 -10.56 25.02 -1.45
C GLN A 219 -11.45 26.15 -0.93
N PHE A 220 -11.30 27.34 -1.51
CA PHE A 220 -12.17 28.47 -1.20
C PHE A 220 -13.53 28.30 -1.87
N ILE A 221 -14.57 28.06 -1.07
CA ILE A 221 -15.94 27.77 -1.49
C ILE A 221 -16.90 28.56 -0.59
N ASP A 222 -17.79 29.36 -1.20
CA ASP A 222 -18.82 30.15 -0.52
C ASP A 222 -18.28 31.06 0.61
N GLY A 223 -17.16 31.73 0.38
CA GLY A 223 -16.62 32.72 1.32
C GLY A 223 -15.71 32.17 2.41
N GLY A 224 -15.35 30.89 2.37
CA GLY A 224 -14.38 30.29 3.29
C GLY A 224 -13.63 29.10 2.69
N TYR A 225 -12.51 28.74 3.30
CA TYR A 225 -11.80 27.50 2.98
C TYR A 225 -12.54 26.31 3.59
N LYS A 226 -12.81 25.32 2.75
CA LYS A 226 -13.42 24.04 3.14
C LYS A 226 -12.48 22.90 2.75
N VAL A 227 -12.35 21.91 3.62
CA VAL A 227 -11.63 20.67 3.31
C VAL A 227 -12.42 19.92 2.24
N ILE A 228 -11.77 19.56 1.14
CA ILE A 228 -12.37 18.87 -0.01
C ILE A 228 -11.82 17.45 -0.21
N SER A 229 -10.99 16.97 0.71
CA SER A 229 -10.41 15.63 0.66
C SER A 229 -10.70 14.84 1.93
N ASN A 230 -10.34 13.55 1.93
CA ASN A 230 -10.08 12.86 3.19
C ASN A 230 -8.85 13.49 3.90
N VAL A 231 -8.83 13.37 5.23
CA VAL A 231 -7.69 13.79 6.05
C VAL A 231 -6.82 12.58 6.34
N VAL A 232 -5.56 12.62 5.93
CA VAL A 232 -4.60 11.53 6.16
C VAL A 232 -3.66 11.93 7.29
N SER A 233 -3.52 11.09 8.31
CA SER A 233 -2.49 11.26 9.34
C SER A 233 -1.52 10.09 9.36
N TYR A 234 -0.21 10.38 9.36
CA TYR A 234 0.85 9.38 9.39
C TYR A 234 1.96 9.81 10.35
N LYS A 235 2.77 8.82 10.79
CA LYS A 235 3.84 9.04 11.77
C LYS A 235 5.18 8.60 11.21
N ILE A 236 6.16 9.50 11.23
CA ILE A 236 7.57 9.18 10.97
C ILE A 236 8.21 8.81 12.31
N LYS A 237 8.80 7.61 12.40
CA LYS A 237 9.39 7.04 13.62
C LYS A 237 10.88 7.29 13.75
#